data_AF-A0A0F4PTV3-F1
#
_entry.id   AF-A0A0F4PTV3-F1
#
_cell.length_a   1.000
_cell.length_b   1.000
_cell.length_c   1.000
_cell.angle_alpha   90.00
_cell.angle_beta   90.00
_cell.angle_gamma   90.00
#
_symmetry.space_group_name_H-M   'P 1'
#
loop_
_entity.id
_entity.type
_entity.pdbx_description
1 polymer ?
#
loop_
_entity_poly.entity_id
_entity_poly.type
_entity_poly.pdbx_seq_one_letter_code
_entity_poly.pdbx_strand_id
1 'polypeptide(L)'
;MRMYNYIEETFFYTLTRKIVGNLSFLFALQLLTLVWLYRELSAQEQGLALFAVISLLVVGGFIFTVFYMRHLIVRPVQAMRDTLEQINQQDANLNARLPQFTYDEFRDLSEQYNKFVHHLSALLNTTYEGAAQAADSNQQVNLSMQNTAELGARQLQFSSEIAASTTQVTHSLEQIVANTDAVFSDNSENLTFVRTSSEELSQLVSQIHKITQLLGRFADTVAGLKENSENIRSILQMVEGFADQTNLLALNAAIEAARAGEAGRGFAVVADEVRSLSLKVSDATQQISDFINKMGTLVSDTNQESEQLIEHSSSAEQAIGNTASGFSELVQDFEKNQQQLQDIVAAVHELEQTQANTQQSVEQIKTLGEDAKAQIDQAAEQCARSEHLTRTTQSELERFVK
;
A
#
# COMPACT_ATOMS: atom_id res chain seq x y z
N MET A 1 66.14 44.84 41.47
CA MET A 1 65.67 45.08 40.09
C MET A 1 65.30 46.53 39.80
N ARG A 2 64.50 47.26 40.63
CA ARG A 2 64.11 48.66 40.34
C ARG A 2 65.28 49.63 40.07
N MET A 3 66.35 49.57 40.85
CA MET A 3 67.54 50.42 40.65
C MET A 3 68.31 50.05 39.36
N TYR A 4 68.40 48.76 39.04
CA TYR A 4 69.05 48.27 37.82
C TYR A 4 68.29 48.72 36.57
N ASN A 5 66.96 48.57 36.56
CA ASN A 5 66.12 49.01 35.44
C ASN A 5 66.19 50.53 35.26
N TYR A 6 66.19 51.31 36.35
CA TYR A 6 66.33 52.77 36.27
C TYR A 6 67.68 53.19 35.65
N ILE A 7 68.78 52.55 36.05
CA ILE A 7 70.11 52.80 35.47
C ILE A 7 70.15 52.34 34.00
N GLU A 8 69.54 51.21 33.68
CA GLU A 8 69.50 50.65 32.34
C GLU A 8 68.70 51.55 31.38
N GLU A 9 67.51 51.99 31.77
CA GLU A 9 66.67 52.91 31.00
C GLU A 9 67.32 54.29 30.82
N THR A 10 68.00 54.79 31.86
CA THR A 10 68.58 56.14 31.84
C THR A 10 69.91 56.19 31.07
N PHE A 11 70.79 55.21 31.25
CA PHE A 11 72.17 55.25 30.72
C PHE A 11 72.45 54.20 29.64
N PHE A 12 71.76 53.05 29.64
CA PHE A 12 72.11 51.87 28.83
C PHE A 12 70.96 51.30 27.97
N TYR A 13 70.04 52.15 27.51
CA TYR A 13 68.83 51.72 26.80
C TYR A 13 69.03 51.18 25.37
N THR A 14 70.28 51.13 24.87
CA THR A 14 70.61 50.47 23.59
C THR A 14 71.79 49.53 23.76
N LEU A 15 71.84 48.50 22.91
CA LEU A 15 72.96 47.58 22.86
C LEU A 15 74.29 48.30 22.59
N THR A 16 74.27 49.33 21.73
CA THR A 16 75.43 50.21 21.48
C THR A 16 75.91 50.89 22.75
N ARG A 17 75.00 51.48 23.55
CA ARG A 17 75.37 52.16 24.81
C ARG A 17 75.89 51.17 25.85
N LYS A 18 75.34 49.95 25.93
CA LYS A 18 75.86 48.89 26.81
C LYS A 18 77.28 48.48 26.42
N ILE A 19 77.50 48.24 25.13
CA ILE A 19 78.82 47.86 24.59
C ILE A 19 79.84 48.97 24.86
N VAL A 20 79.50 50.21 24.50
CA VAL A 20 80.38 51.37 24.74
C VAL A 20 80.61 51.59 26.23
N GLY A 21 79.59 51.45 27.07
CA GLY A 21 79.71 51.58 28.52
C GLY A 21 80.65 50.58 29.17
N ASN A 22 80.47 49.30 28.84
CA ASN A 22 81.32 48.23 29.37
C ASN A 22 82.76 48.34 28.84
N LEU A 23 82.92 48.58 27.54
CA LEU A 23 84.24 48.82 26.97
C LEU A 23 84.88 50.08 27.57
N SER A 24 84.13 51.16 27.81
CA SER A 24 84.66 52.40 28.41
C SER A 24 85.12 52.18 29.85
N PHE A 25 84.45 51.31 30.60
CA PHE A 25 84.90 50.91 31.94
C PHE A 25 86.24 50.16 31.88
N LEU A 26 86.38 49.19 30.97
CA LEU A 26 87.65 48.50 30.73
C LEU A 26 88.74 49.46 30.24
N PHE A 27 88.38 50.39 29.37
CA PHE A 27 89.28 51.42 28.87
C PHE A 27 89.72 52.38 29.97
N ALA A 28 88.85 52.76 30.91
CA ALA A 28 89.21 53.58 32.05
C ALA A 28 90.24 52.89 32.96
N LEU A 29 90.12 51.58 33.17
CA LEU A 29 91.12 50.78 33.89
C LEU A 29 92.46 50.74 33.12
N GLN A 30 92.41 50.57 31.80
CA GLN A 30 93.60 50.66 30.95
C GLN A 30 94.23 52.07 30.99
N LEU A 31 93.42 53.12 31.06
CA LEU A 31 93.86 54.51 31.15
C LEU A 31 94.55 54.77 32.50
N LEU A 32 94.06 54.21 33.60
CA LEU A 32 94.75 54.24 34.90
C LEU A 32 96.11 53.55 34.83
N THR A 33 96.20 52.38 34.17
CA THR A 33 97.50 51.70 33.96
C THR A 33 98.43 52.50 33.06
N LEU A 34 97.90 53.19 32.04
CA LEU A 34 98.66 54.10 31.17
C LEU A 34 99.16 55.32 31.95
N VAL A 35 98.36 55.88 32.86
CA VAL A 35 98.78 57.02 33.70
C VAL A 35 99.85 56.59 34.70
N TRP A 36 99.72 55.39 35.28
CA TRP A 36 100.77 54.81 36.12
C TRP A 36 102.06 54.58 35.33
N LEU A 37 101.95 53.98 34.14
CA LEU A 37 103.06 53.77 33.22
C LEU A 37 103.72 55.09 32.78
N TYR A 38 102.92 56.13 32.52
CA TYR A 38 103.41 57.48 32.20
C TYR A 38 104.22 58.07 33.34
N ARG A 39 103.73 57.97 34.59
CA ARG A 39 104.48 58.43 35.77
C ARG A 39 105.81 57.72 35.94
N GLU A 40 105.86 56.41 35.70
CA GLU A 40 107.09 55.62 35.81
C GLU A 40 108.09 55.95 34.68
N LEU A 41 107.64 56.03 33.43
CA LEU A 41 108.51 56.32 32.28
C LEU A 41 108.93 57.80 32.19
N SER A 42 108.11 58.74 32.66
CA SER A 42 108.48 60.17 32.71
C SER A 42 109.58 60.47 33.72
N ALA A 43 109.72 59.66 34.78
CA ALA A 43 110.80 59.78 35.75
C ALA A 43 112.18 59.37 35.19
N GLN A 44 112.22 58.66 34.05
CA GLN A 44 113.44 58.06 33.50
C GLN A 44 113.94 58.72 32.19
N GLU A 45 113.27 59.80 31.71
CA GLU A 45 113.52 60.59 30.47
C GLU A 45 113.70 59.84 29.12
N GLN A 46 113.87 58.50 29.11
CA GLN A 46 114.17 57.72 27.90
C GLN A 46 112.98 56.92 27.32
N GLY A 47 111.78 57.03 27.91
CA GLY A 47 110.61 56.19 27.57
C GLY A 47 109.47 56.85 26.76
N LEU A 48 109.53 58.17 26.50
CA LEU A 48 108.36 58.93 26.03
C LEU A 48 107.85 58.51 24.63
N ALA A 49 108.73 58.13 23.70
CA ALA A 49 108.32 57.68 22.37
C ALA A 49 107.59 56.33 22.41
N LEU A 50 108.06 55.40 23.25
CA LEU A 50 107.45 54.09 23.45
C LEU A 50 106.08 54.21 24.13
N PHE A 51 105.94 55.14 25.09
CA PHE A 51 104.66 55.47 25.71
C PHE A 51 103.63 56.01 24.71
N ALA A 52 104.04 56.90 23.79
CA ALA A 52 103.14 57.46 22.77
C ALA A 52 102.59 56.38 21.82
N VAL A 53 103.43 55.43 21.41
CA VAL A 53 103.02 54.29 20.58
C VAL A 53 102.05 53.37 21.31
N ILE A 54 102.33 53.01 22.56
CA ILE A 54 101.44 52.15 23.37
C ILE A 54 100.09 52.85 23.60
N SER A 55 100.10 54.14 23.91
CA SER A 55 98.87 54.93 24.08
C SER A 55 98.03 54.96 22.80
N LEU A 56 98.66 55.15 21.64
CA LEU A 56 97.96 55.13 20.36
C LEU A 56 97.39 53.76 20.01
N LEU A 57 98.10 52.67 20.33
CA LEU A 57 97.61 51.31 20.15
C LEU A 57 96.43 50.99 21.08
N VAL A 58 96.46 51.45 22.33
CA VAL A 58 95.36 51.25 23.29
C VAL A 58 94.12 52.03 22.87
N VAL A 59 94.27 53.31 22.51
CA VAL A 59 93.16 54.14 22.00
C VAL A 59 92.63 53.59 20.67
N GLY A 60 93.52 53.24 19.74
CA GLY A 60 93.15 52.67 18.45
C GLY A 60 92.46 51.31 18.57
N GLY A 61 92.95 50.43 19.45
CA GLY A 61 92.33 49.14 19.76
C GLY A 61 90.96 49.29 20.42
N PHE A 62 90.79 50.29 21.30
CA PHE A 62 89.49 50.62 21.88
C PHE A 62 88.47 51.09 20.83
N ILE A 63 88.85 52.02 19.96
CA ILE A 63 87.98 52.51 18.88
C ILE A 63 87.63 51.36 17.92
N PHE A 64 88.63 50.53 17.57
CA PHE A 64 88.42 49.37 16.71
C PHE A 64 87.46 48.36 17.34
N THR A 65 87.62 48.00 18.62
CA THR A 65 86.74 47.04 19.30
C THR A 65 85.31 47.54 19.43
N VAL A 66 85.10 48.83 19.72
CA VAL A 66 83.77 49.45 19.73
C VAL A 66 83.11 49.38 18.34
N PHE A 67 83.85 49.74 17.29
CA PHE A 67 83.35 49.68 15.91
C PHE A 67 83.06 48.23 15.47
N TYR A 68 83.96 47.31 15.79
CA TYR A 68 83.86 45.89 15.46
C TYR A 68 82.66 45.23 16.16
N MET A 69 82.46 45.48 17.45
CA MET A 69 81.29 44.99 18.20
C MET A 69 79.97 45.59 17.70
N ARG A 70 79.97 46.87 17.31
CA ARG A 70 78.80 47.48 16.66
C ARG A 70 78.48 46.81 15.32
N HIS A 71 79.49 46.47 14.54
CA HIS A 71 79.29 45.81 13.25
C HIS A 71 78.83 44.35 13.39
N LEU A 72 79.42 43.59 14.33
CA LEU A 72 79.11 42.17 14.54
C LEU A 72 77.77 41.94 15.25
N ILE A 73 77.45 42.72 16.28
CA ILE A 73 76.30 42.41 17.16
C ILE A 73 75.14 43.39 16.89
N VAL A 74 75.41 44.69 16.91
CA VAL A 74 74.32 45.69 16.86
C VAL A 74 73.63 45.68 15.49
N ARG A 75 74.39 45.59 14.39
CA ARG A 75 73.83 45.64 13.04
C ARG A 75 72.89 44.46 12.72
N PRO A 76 73.23 43.17 12.97
CA PRO A 76 72.29 42.07 12.76
C PRO A 76 71.03 42.18 13.62
N VAL A 77 71.16 42.56 14.89
CA VAL A 77 70.02 42.73 15.80
C VAL A 77 69.08 43.84 15.33
N GLN A 78 69.63 44.97 14.89
CA GLN A 78 68.83 46.06 14.34
C GLN A 78 68.10 45.64 13.07
N ALA A 79 68.78 44.98 12.14
CA ALA A 79 68.16 44.53 10.90
C ALA A 79 67.08 43.46 11.13
N MET A 80 67.24 42.56 12.11
CA MET A 80 66.16 41.65 12.52
C MET A 80 64.97 42.39 13.11
N ARG A 81 65.22 43.36 14.02
CA ARG A 81 64.17 44.20 14.61
C ARG A 81 63.39 44.97 13.54
N ASP A 82 64.10 45.62 12.63
CA ASP A 82 63.52 46.40 11.55
C ASP A 82 62.67 45.50 10.62
N THR A 83 63.14 44.28 10.35
CA THR A 83 62.37 43.30 9.57
C THR A 83 61.09 42.86 10.30
N LEU A 84 61.15 42.59 11.61
CA LEU A 84 59.97 42.25 12.41
C LEU A 84 59.00 43.42 12.53
N GLU A 85 59.52 44.64 12.68
CA GLU A 85 58.74 45.87 12.70
C GLU A 85 58.01 46.06 11.36
N GLN A 86 58.69 45.82 10.23
CA GLN A 86 58.10 45.86 8.91
C GLN A 86 57.02 44.78 8.74
N ILE A 87 57.26 43.54 9.21
CA ILE A 87 56.26 42.46 9.20
C ILE A 87 55.00 42.91 9.95
N ASN A 88 55.14 43.47 11.14
CA ASN A 88 54.01 43.89 11.96
C ASN A 88 53.28 45.12 11.39
N GLN A 89 53.98 46.03 10.72
CA GLN A 89 53.37 47.20 10.07
C GLN A 89 52.66 46.86 8.75
N GLN A 90 53.07 45.80 8.07
CA GLN A 90 52.46 45.31 6.82
C GLN A 90 51.46 44.16 7.08
N ASP A 91 50.55 44.36 8.04
CA ASP A 91 49.48 43.40 8.40
C ASP A 91 49.95 41.96 8.62
N ALA A 92 51.15 41.77 9.16
CA ALA A 92 51.78 40.47 9.38
C ALA A 92 51.97 39.66 8.08
N ASN A 93 52.51 40.30 7.04
CA ASN A 93 52.96 39.65 5.82
C ASN A 93 53.98 38.53 6.10
N LEU A 94 53.54 37.28 5.99
CA LEU A 94 54.34 36.08 6.26
C LEU A 94 55.32 35.71 5.12
N ASN A 95 55.34 36.48 4.03
CA ASN A 95 56.31 36.29 2.95
C ASN A 95 57.68 36.92 3.28
N ALA A 96 57.74 37.87 4.22
CA ALA A 96 58.99 38.44 4.67
C ALA A 96 59.84 37.39 5.43
N ARG A 97 61.16 37.49 5.29
CA ARG A 97 62.13 36.57 5.88
C ARG A 97 63.16 37.36 6.67
N LEU A 98 63.52 36.85 7.85
CA LEU A 98 64.63 37.43 8.60
C LEU A 98 65.93 37.24 7.81
N PRO A 99 66.75 38.30 7.73
CA PRO A 99 68.01 38.25 7.02
C PRO A 99 68.99 37.29 7.69
N GLN A 100 69.68 36.49 6.88
CA GLN A 100 70.69 35.52 7.35
C GLN A 100 72.08 36.16 7.33
N PHE A 101 72.34 37.05 8.28
CA PHE A 101 73.69 37.57 8.50
C PHE A 101 74.59 36.54 9.18
N THR A 102 75.92 36.71 9.07
CA THR A 102 76.96 35.98 9.82
C THR A 102 76.85 34.45 9.72
N TYR A 103 77.70 33.66 10.40
CA TYR A 103 77.67 32.18 10.45
C TYR A 103 77.59 31.72 11.92
N ASP A 104 76.93 32.50 12.75
CA ASP A 104 76.84 32.37 14.21
C ASP A 104 75.39 32.18 14.65
N GLU A 105 75.11 32.30 15.95
CA GLU A 105 73.79 32.09 16.55
C GLU A 105 72.71 33.02 15.97
N PHE A 106 73.08 34.17 15.38
CA PHE A 106 72.13 35.04 14.70
C PHE A 106 71.59 34.41 13.41
N ARG A 107 72.43 33.70 12.66
CA ARG A 107 71.98 32.95 11.48
C ARG A 107 70.99 31.86 11.87
N ASP A 108 71.34 31.07 12.88
CA ASP A 108 70.51 29.96 13.35
C ASP A 108 69.14 30.48 13.80
N LEU A 109 69.10 31.61 14.52
CA LEU A 109 67.85 32.26 14.92
C LEU A 109 67.01 32.71 13.71
N SER A 110 67.62 33.37 12.72
CA SER A 110 66.95 33.76 11.48
C SER A 110 66.39 32.54 10.73
N GLU A 111 67.15 31.44 10.66
CA GLU A 111 66.72 30.22 9.98
C GLU A 111 65.53 29.55 10.69
N GLN A 112 65.59 29.42 12.02
CA GLN A 112 64.49 28.82 12.80
C GLN A 112 63.22 29.68 12.73
N TYR A 113 63.35 31.00 12.79
CA TYR A 113 62.21 31.91 12.60
C TYR A 113 61.60 31.76 11.19
N ASN A 114 62.44 31.74 10.15
CA ASN A 114 61.97 31.56 8.77
C ASN A 114 61.25 30.23 8.56
N LYS A 115 61.75 29.14 9.18
CA LYS A 115 61.08 27.83 9.20
C LYS A 115 59.73 27.88 9.93
N PHE A 116 59.67 28.54 11.08
CA PHE A 116 58.41 28.74 11.81
C PHE A 116 57.37 29.50 10.99
N VAL A 117 57.76 30.62 10.37
CA VAL A 117 56.86 31.41 9.50
C VAL A 117 56.40 30.61 8.29
N HIS A 118 57.27 29.80 7.69
CA HIS A 118 56.88 28.90 6.60
C HIS A 118 55.81 27.89 7.04
N HIS A 119 55.99 27.22 8.19
CA HIS A 119 54.97 26.30 8.72
C HIS A 119 53.66 27.01 9.09
N LEU A 120 53.74 28.22 9.65
CA LEU A 120 52.56 29.03 9.96
C LEU A 120 51.79 29.42 8.70
N SER A 121 52.49 29.89 7.66
CA SER A 121 51.88 30.22 6.37
C SER A 121 51.22 29.01 5.71
N ALA A 122 51.89 27.84 5.72
CA ALA A 122 51.31 26.60 5.22
C ALA A 122 50.03 26.20 5.99
N LEU A 123 50.04 26.29 7.33
CA LEU A 123 48.87 25.99 8.17
C LEU A 123 47.70 26.95 7.87
N LEU A 124 47.97 28.26 7.73
CA LEU A 124 46.95 29.25 7.40
C LEU A 124 46.38 29.02 5.99
N ASN A 125 47.22 28.65 5.01
CA ASN A 125 46.76 28.28 3.68
C ASN A 125 45.86 27.04 3.70
N THR A 126 46.26 25.96 4.40
CA THR A 126 45.41 24.77 4.57
C THR A 126 44.08 25.10 5.26
N THR A 127 44.10 26.02 6.24
CA THR A 127 42.88 26.47 6.92
C THR A 127 41.97 27.29 6.00
N TYR A 128 42.55 28.15 5.16
CA TYR A 128 41.83 28.93 4.14
C TYR A 128 41.18 28.02 3.09
N GLU A 129 41.92 27.05 2.54
CA GLU A 129 41.40 26.06 1.60
C GLU A 129 40.29 25.19 2.24
N GLY A 130 40.48 24.79 3.50
CA GLY A 130 39.47 24.06 4.27
C GLY A 130 38.19 24.86 4.47
N ALA A 131 38.30 26.17 4.74
CA ALA A 131 37.14 27.06 4.78
C ALA A 131 36.46 27.16 3.41
N ALA A 132 37.20 27.34 2.31
CA ALA A 132 36.60 27.39 0.97
C ALA A 132 35.82 26.10 0.63
N GLN A 133 36.37 24.92 0.95
CA GLN A 133 35.70 23.63 0.74
C GLN A 133 34.45 23.47 1.62
N ALA A 134 34.51 23.94 2.88
CA ALA A 134 33.35 23.93 3.77
C ALA A 134 32.23 24.85 3.26
N ALA A 135 32.56 25.98 2.63
CA ALA A 135 31.58 26.89 2.04
C ALA A 135 30.85 26.24 0.85
N ASP A 136 31.59 25.57 -0.04
CA ASP A 136 31.00 24.83 -1.16
C ASP A 136 30.11 23.68 -0.66
N SER A 137 30.58 22.94 0.35
CA SER A 137 29.80 21.86 0.97
C SER A 137 28.50 22.37 1.58
N ASN A 138 28.53 23.51 2.28
CA ASN A 138 27.32 24.14 2.84
C ASN A 138 26.34 24.54 1.72
N GLN A 139 26.82 25.06 0.59
CA GLN A 139 25.96 25.39 -0.55
C GLN A 139 25.25 24.14 -1.11
N GLN A 140 25.97 23.03 -1.24
CA GLN A 140 25.39 21.75 -1.69
C GLN A 140 24.35 21.22 -0.69
N VAL A 141 24.64 21.29 0.61
CA VAL A 141 23.70 20.92 1.68
C VAL A 141 22.44 21.78 1.60
N ASN A 142 22.56 23.09 1.38
CA ASN A 142 21.41 24.00 1.22
C ASN A 142 20.52 23.63 0.03
N LEU A 143 21.10 23.32 -1.12
CA LEU A 143 20.35 22.84 -2.29
C LEU A 143 19.65 21.50 -2.01
N SER A 144 20.33 20.57 -1.32
CA SER A 144 19.73 19.30 -0.92
C SER A 144 18.54 19.51 0.00
N MET A 145 18.64 20.41 0.99
CA MET A 145 17.55 20.71 1.90
C MET A 145 16.34 21.33 1.19
N GLN A 146 16.55 22.22 0.23
CA GLN A 146 15.46 22.79 -0.58
C GLN A 146 14.71 21.69 -1.35
N ASN A 147 15.45 20.76 -1.98
CA ASN A 147 14.86 19.62 -2.67
C ASN A 147 14.09 18.71 -1.70
N THR A 148 14.66 18.43 -0.51
CA THR A 148 13.97 17.63 0.51
C THR A 148 12.70 18.33 1.02
N ALA A 149 12.71 19.65 1.17
CA ALA A 149 11.52 20.42 1.55
C ALA A 149 10.41 20.31 0.50
N GLU A 150 10.75 20.39 -0.79
CA GLU A 150 9.79 20.21 -1.89
C GLU A 150 9.20 18.79 -1.89
N LEU A 151 10.05 17.76 -1.73
CA LEU A 151 9.60 16.37 -1.62
C LEU A 151 8.70 16.17 -0.40
N GLY A 152 9.03 16.76 0.75
CA GLY A 152 8.20 16.73 1.95
C GLY A 152 6.83 17.38 1.74
N ALA A 153 6.77 18.52 1.04
CA ALA A 153 5.52 19.17 0.69
C ALA A 153 4.64 18.29 -0.23
N ARG A 154 5.24 17.63 -1.23
CA ARG A 154 4.52 16.68 -2.09
C ARG A 154 4.03 15.46 -1.32
N GLN A 155 4.83 14.94 -0.38
CA GLN A 155 4.43 13.82 0.48
C GLN A 155 3.21 14.18 1.34
N LEU A 156 3.16 15.38 1.90
CA LEU A 156 1.99 15.86 2.66
C LEU A 156 0.74 15.98 1.77
N GLN A 157 0.90 16.46 0.53
CA GLN A 157 -0.20 16.49 -0.44
C GLN A 157 -0.73 15.07 -0.73
N PHE A 158 0.15 14.12 -1.06
CA PHE A 158 -0.26 12.74 -1.30
C PHE A 158 -0.92 12.10 -0.08
N SER A 159 -0.45 12.41 1.13
CA SER A 159 -1.08 11.94 2.36
C SER A 159 -2.51 12.45 2.49
N SER A 160 -2.77 13.71 2.14
CA SER A 160 -4.13 14.27 2.11
C SER A 160 -5.02 13.63 1.06
N GLU A 161 -4.49 13.32 -0.13
CA GLU A 161 -5.22 12.63 -1.20
C GLU A 161 -5.57 11.19 -0.81
N ILE A 162 -4.65 10.48 -0.14
CA ILE A 162 -4.89 9.14 0.40
C ILE A 162 -5.95 9.20 1.50
N ALA A 163 -5.93 10.20 2.40
CA ALA A 163 -6.96 10.38 3.43
C ALA A 163 -8.37 10.58 2.82
N ALA A 164 -8.48 11.40 1.78
CA ALA A 164 -9.74 11.63 1.08
C ALA A 164 -10.24 10.34 0.38
N SER A 165 -9.34 9.63 -0.30
CA SER A 165 -9.64 8.35 -0.93
C SER A 165 -10.07 7.30 0.10
N THR A 166 -9.43 7.32 1.28
CA THR A 166 -9.73 6.41 2.39
C THR A 166 -11.16 6.64 2.88
N THR A 167 -11.57 7.90 3.06
CA THR A 167 -12.94 8.27 3.42
C THR A 167 -13.95 7.80 2.37
N GLN A 168 -13.64 7.94 1.08
CA GLN A 168 -14.53 7.52 0.00
C GLN A 168 -14.70 6.00 -0.07
N VAL A 169 -13.63 5.24 0.20
CA VAL A 169 -13.71 3.77 0.31
C VAL A 169 -14.59 3.38 1.49
N THR A 170 -14.48 4.04 2.65
CA THR A 170 -15.37 3.76 3.80
C THR A 170 -16.84 3.93 3.43
N HIS A 171 -17.20 5.04 2.78
CA HIS A 171 -18.58 5.24 2.30
C HIS A 171 -19.01 4.16 1.30
N SER A 172 -18.10 3.71 0.43
CA SER A 172 -18.40 2.63 -0.52
C SER A 172 -18.63 1.30 0.20
N LEU A 173 -17.89 1.01 1.26
CA LEU A 173 -18.11 -0.19 2.10
C LEU A 173 -19.48 -0.12 2.79
N GLU A 174 -19.85 1.01 3.38
CA GLU A 174 -21.18 1.22 3.98
C GLU A 174 -22.31 0.95 2.95
N GLN A 175 -22.14 1.41 1.71
CA GLN A 175 -23.09 1.15 0.63
C GLN A 175 -23.14 -0.33 0.23
N ILE A 176 -22.00 -1.04 0.24
CA ILE A 176 -21.97 -2.48 -0.01
C ILE A 176 -22.74 -3.23 1.07
N VAL A 177 -22.57 -2.87 2.35
CA VAL A 177 -23.35 -3.46 3.45
C VAL A 177 -24.85 -3.25 3.23
N ALA A 178 -25.27 -1.99 3.02
CA ALA A 178 -26.68 -1.67 2.82
C ALA A 178 -27.30 -2.40 1.62
N ASN A 179 -26.57 -2.52 0.50
CA ASN A 179 -27.02 -3.29 -0.66
C ASN A 179 -27.06 -4.79 -0.37
N THR A 180 -26.09 -5.31 0.37
CA THR A 180 -26.03 -6.74 0.73
C THR A 180 -27.21 -7.10 1.64
N ASP A 181 -27.57 -6.23 2.59
CA ASP A 181 -28.74 -6.40 3.46
C ASP A 181 -30.05 -6.38 2.66
N ALA A 182 -30.17 -5.46 1.70
CA ALA A 182 -31.34 -5.41 0.81
C ALA A 182 -31.48 -6.69 -0.02
N VAL A 183 -30.38 -7.13 -0.65
CA VAL A 183 -30.37 -8.38 -1.42
C VAL A 183 -30.64 -9.59 -0.52
N PHE A 184 -30.15 -9.60 0.72
CA PHE A 184 -30.43 -10.66 1.69
C PHE A 184 -31.92 -10.73 2.02
N SER A 185 -32.57 -9.59 2.23
CA SER A 185 -34.01 -9.51 2.47
C SER A 185 -34.80 -10.07 1.28
N ASP A 186 -34.49 -9.60 0.06
CA ASP A 186 -35.16 -10.06 -1.17
C ASP A 186 -34.93 -11.56 -1.41
N ASN A 187 -33.71 -12.05 -1.16
CA ASN A 187 -33.36 -13.47 -1.26
C ASN A 187 -34.14 -14.32 -0.24
N SER A 188 -34.35 -13.81 0.97
CA SER A 188 -35.14 -14.48 2.02
C SER A 188 -36.63 -14.54 1.67
N GLU A 189 -37.18 -13.47 1.08
CA GLU A 189 -38.56 -13.46 0.60
C GLU A 189 -38.75 -14.47 -0.54
N ASN A 190 -37.84 -14.45 -1.52
CA ASN A 190 -37.85 -15.40 -2.63
C ASN A 190 -37.70 -16.86 -2.16
N LEU A 191 -36.82 -17.13 -1.20
CA LEU A 191 -36.67 -18.46 -0.60
C LEU A 191 -37.98 -18.94 0.03
N THR A 192 -38.68 -18.06 0.74
CA THR A 192 -39.99 -18.37 1.35
C THR A 192 -41.05 -18.66 0.28
N PHE A 193 -41.10 -17.85 -0.78
CA PHE A 193 -41.98 -18.06 -1.92
C PHE A 193 -41.73 -19.41 -2.59
N VAL A 194 -40.48 -19.72 -2.94
CA VAL A 194 -40.09 -20.97 -3.61
C VAL A 194 -40.38 -22.19 -2.73
N ARG A 195 -40.13 -22.12 -1.41
CA ARG A 195 -40.50 -23.21 -0.47
C ARG A 195 -42.01 -23.46 -0.47
N THR A 196 -42.80 -22.39 -0.39
CA THR A 196 -44.26 -22.50 -0.42
C THR A 196 -44.75 -23.10 -1.74
N SER A 197 -44.23 -22.62 -2.87
CA SER A 197 -44.56 -23.18 -4.20
C SER A 197 -44.13 -24.64 -4.36
N SER A 198 -42.99 -25.04 -3.78
CA SER A 198 -42.55 -26.44 -3.78
C SER A 198 -43.52 -27.34 -3.02
N GLU A 199 -44.03 -26.89 -1.86
CA GLU A 199 -45.05 -27.60 -1.09
C GLU A 199 -46.38 -27.71 -1.87
N GLU A 200 -46.83 -26.63 -2.49
CA GLU A 200 -48.05 -26.61 -3.32
C GLU A 200 -47.94 -27.57 -4.52
N LEU A 201 -46.78 -27.60 -5.19
CA LEU A 201 -46.51 -28.54 -6.28
C LEU A 201 -46.50 -29.98 -5.79
N SER A 202 -45.90 -30.26 -4.63
CA SER A 202 -45.94 -31.59 -4.02
C SER A 202 -47.37 -32.04 -3.73
N GLN A 203 -48.24 -31.13 -3.28
CA GLN A 203 -49.66 -31.43 -3.09
C GLN A 203 -50.37 -31.69 -4.43
N LEU A 204 -50.07 -30.91 -5.47
CA LEU A 204 -50.62 -31.10 -6.82
C LEU A 204 -50.25 -32.46 -7.42
N VAL A 205 -48.99 -32.89 -7.29
CA VAL A 205 -48.56 -34.25 -7.69
C VAL A 205 -49.42 -35.31 -6.99
N SER A 206 -49.62 -35.18 -5.67
CA SER A 206 -50.47 -36.12 -4.92
C SER A 206 -51.93 -36.12 -5.39
N GLN A 207 -52.48 -34.97 -5.78
CA GLN A 207 -53.84 -34.89 -6.31
C GLN A 207 -53.97 -35.50 -7.70
N ILE A 208 -53.02 -35.25 -8.60
CA ILE A 208 -53.01 -35.90 -9.93
C ILE A 208 -52.89 -37.41 -9.78
N HIS A 209 -52.03 -37.88 -8.89
CA HIS A 209 -51.89 -39.31 -8.62
C HIS A 209 -53.23 -39.95 -8.20
N LYS A 210 -54.01 -39.28 -7.34
CA LYS A 210 -55.37 -39.72 -6.97
C LYS A 210 -56.33 -39.71 -8.16
N ILE A 211 -56.26 -38.71 -9.03
CA ILE A 211 -57.07 -38.65 -10.26
C ILE A 211 -56.74 -39.83 -11.17
N THR A 212 -55.45 -40.14 -11.38
CA THR A 212 -55.02 -41.29 -12.18
C THR A 212 -55.56 -42.60 -11.61
N GLN A 213 -55.51 -42.79 -10.29
CA GLN A 213 -56.11 -43.95 -9.63
C GLN A 213 -57.64 -44.03 -9.80
N LEU A 214 -58.34 -42.90 -9.70
CA LEU A 214 -59.79 -42.84 -9.92
C LEU A 214 -60.16 -43.18 -11.37
N LEU A 215 -59.41 -42.66 -12.35
CA LEU A 215 -59.59 -42.98 -13.76
C LEU A 215 -59.33 -44.45 -14.07
N GLY A 216 -58.31 -45.06 -13.45
CA GLY A 216 -58.07 -46.50 -13.56
C GLY A 216 -59.26 -47.33 -13.07
N ARG A 217 -59.81 -47.00 -11.89
CA ARG A 217 -61.02 -47.67 -11.35
C ARG A 217 -62.27 -47.42 -12.21
N PHE A 218 -62.37 -46.24 -12.82
CA PHE A 218 -63.44 -45.90 -13.76
C PHE A 218 -63.34 -46.77 -15.03
N ALA A 219 -62.15 -46.90 -15.61
CA ALA A 219 -61.89 -47.77 -16.76
C ALA A 219 -62.27 -49.23 -16.44
N ASP A 220 -61.90 -49.75 -15.27
CA ASP A 220 -62.30 -51.10 -14.82
C ASP A 220 -63.83 -51.26 -14.75
N THR A 221 -64.53 -50.23 -14.28
CA THR A 221 -66.00 -50.24 -14.17
C THR A 221 -66.66 -50.22 -15.55
N VAL A 222 -66.14 -49.43 -16.48
CA VAL A 222 -66.61 -49.36 -17.88
C VAL A 222 -66.36 -50.68 -18.61
N ALA A 223 -65.20 -51.31 -18.38
CA ALA A 223 -64.90 -52.63 -18.90
C ALA A 223 -65.89 -53.70 -18.39
N GLY A 224 -66.21 -53.69 -17.09
CA GLY A 224 -67.25 -54.55 -16.53
C GLY A 224 -68.64 -54.29 -17.10
N LEU A 225 -68.96 -53.03 -17.44
CA LEU A 225 -70.23 -52.68 -18.10
C LEU A 225 -70.29 -53.25 -19.52
N LYS A 226 -69.17 -53.21 -20.26
CA LYS A 226 -69.05 -53.82 -21.59
C LYS A 226 -69.34 -55.32 -21.55
N GLU A 227 -68.70 -56.03 -20.62
CA GLU A 227 -68.89 -57.47 -20.43
C GLU A 227 -70.36 -57.79 -20.09
N ASN A 228 -70.99 -57.02 -19.21
CA ASN A 228 -72.40 -57.17 -18.89
C ASN A 228 -73.31 -56.91 -20.11
N SER A 229 -73.03 -55.90 -20.93
CA SER A 229 -73.78 -55.64 -22.17
C SER A 229 -73.64 -56.78 -23.18
N GLU A 230 -72.46 -57.39 -23.31
CA GLU A 230 -72.24 -58.57 -24.16
C GLU A 230 -73.01 -59.80 -23.65
N ASN A 231 -73.01 -60.02 -22.33
CA ASN A 231 -73.81 -61.07 -21.70
C ASN A 231 -75.31 -60.88 -21.94
N ILE A 232 -75.83 -59.65 -21.81
CA ILE A 232 -77.24 -59.33 -22.10
C ILE A 232 -77.54 -59.58 -23.58
N ARG A 233 -76.65 -59.18 -24.50
CA ARG A 233 -76.83 -59.44 -25.94
C ARG A 233 -76.97 -60.94 -26.23
N SER A 234 -76.15 -61.78 -25.59
CA SER A 234 -76.24 -63.24 -25.73
C SER A 234 -77.58 -63.80 -25.22
N ILE A 235 -78.08 -63.28 -24.09
CA ILE A 235 -79.40 -63.64 -23.55
C ILE A 235 -80.52 -63.23 -24.52
N LEU A 236 -80.46 -62.02 -25.09
CA LEU A 236 -81.47 -61.54 -26.04
C LEU A 236 -81.52 -62.39 -27.31
N GLN A 237 -80.37 -62.81 -27.85
CA GLN A 237 -80.31 -63.74 -28.99
C GLN A 237 -80.97 -65.08 -28.67
N MET A 238 -80.79 -65.59 -27.44
CA MET A 238 -81.45 -66.80 -26.98
C MET A 238 -82.98 -66.62 -26.88
N VAL A 239 -83.43 -65.49 -26.35
CA VAL A 239 -84.87 -65.17 -26.22
C VAL A 239 -85.52 -64.98 -27.59
N GLU A 240 -84.84 -64.30 -28.52
CA GLU A 240 -85.28 -64.17 -29.91
C GLU A 240 -85.42 -65.55 -30.57
N GLY A 241 -84.44 -66.44 -30.36
CA GLY A 241 -84.52 -67.84 -30.78
C GLY A 241 -85.72 -68.59 -30.18
N PHE A 242 -86.06 -68.36 -28.90
CA PHE A 242 -87.27 -68.92 -28.30
C PHE A 242 -88.56 -68.34 -28.88
N ALA A 243 -88.59 -67.04 -29.18
CA ALA A 243 -89.72 -66.37 -29.82
C ALA A 243 -89.98 -66.94 -31.22
N ASP A 244 -88.92 -67.13 -32.02
CA ASP A 244 -89.00 -67.73 -33.35
C ASP A 244 -89.47 -69.18 -33.32
N GLN A 245 -88.93 -69.98 -32.39
CA GLN A 245 -89.40 -71.35 -32.17
C GLN A 245 -90.88 -71.38 -31.77
N THR A 246 -91.30 -70.47 -30.89
CA THR A 246 -92.69 -70.35 -30.44
C THR A 246 -93.61 -69.92 -31.58
N ASN A 247 -93.17 -69.00 -32.44
CA ASN A 247 -93.88 -68.57 -33.64
C ASN A 247 -94.07 -69.72 -34.63
N LEU A 248 -93.03 -70.53 -34.85
CA LEU A 248 -93.09 -71.73 -35.70
C LEU A 248 -94.02 -72.80 -35.11
N LEU A 249 -93.96 -73.04 -33.80
CA LEU A 249 -94.87 -73.97 -33.11
C LEU A 249 -96.33 -73.49 -33.20
N ALA A 250 -96.58 -72.20 -32.99
CA ALA A 250 -97.90 -71.59 -33.09
C ALA A 250 -98.43 -71.62 -34.53
N LEU A 251 -97.59 -71.39 -35.54
CA LEU A 251 -97.95 -71.54 -36.95
C LEU A 251 -98.34 -72.99 -37.27
N ASN A 252 -97.55 -73.96 -36.82
CA ASN A 252 -97.86 -75.39 -37.01
C ASN A 252 -99.19 -75.76 -36.31
N ALA A 253 -99.43 -75.24 -35.11
CA ALA A 253 -100.68 -75.43 -34.37
C ALA A 253 -101.89 -74.79 -35.08
N ALA A 254 -101.73 -73.58 -35.65
CA ALA A 254 -102.77 -72.90 -36.43
C ALA A 254 -103.11 -73.67 -37.72
N ILE A 255 -102.10 -74.20 -38.42
CA ILE A 255 -102.29 -75.06 -39.61
C ILE A 255 -103.08 -76.32 -39.24
N GLU A 256 -102.73 -77.00 -38.15
CA GLU A 256 -103.40 -78.24 -37.74
C GLU A 256 -104.82 -77.97 -37.19
N ALA A 257 -105.02 -76.83 -36.53
CA ALA A 257 -106.35 -76.37 -36.09
C ALA A 257 -107.27 -76.04 -37.28
N ALA A 258 -106.74 -75.42 -38.35
CA ALA A 258 -107.48 -75.22 -39.60
C ALA A 258 -107.83 -76.55 -40.30
N ARG A 259 -106.95 -77.55 -40.17
CA ARG A 259 -107.15 -78.92 -40.70
C ARG A 259 -108.25 -79.70 -39.99
N ALA A 260 -108.48 -79.43 -38.70
CA ALA A 260 -109.51 -80.05 -37.88
C ALA A 260 -110.93 -79.45 -38.04
N GLY A 261 -111.09 -78.39 -38.86
CA GLY A 261 -112.40 -77.79 -39.16
C GLY A 261 -113.10 -77.18 -37.93
N GLU A 262 -114.41 -77.40 -37.79
CA GLU A 262 -115.23 -76.83 -36.69
C GLU A 262 -114.76 -77.29 -35.28
N ALA A 263 -114.12 -78.47 -35.16
CA ALA A 263 -113.60 -78.97 -33.89
C ALA A 263 -112.30 -78.25 -33.42
N GLY A 264 -111.54 -77.66 -34.34
CA GLY A 264 -110.26 -76.98 -34.07
C GLY A 264 -110.39 -75.47 -33.77
N ARG A 265 -111.60 -74.91 -33.84
CA ARG A 265 -111.84 -73.47 -33.85
C ARG A 265 -111.37 -72.74 -32.59
N GLY A 266 -111.52 -73.36 -31.42
CA GLY A 266 -110.98 -72.83 -30.16
C GLY A 266 -109.45 -72.90 -30.06
N PHE A 267 -108.85 -73.95 -30.64
CA PHE A 267 -107.39 -74.11 -30.71
C PHE A 267 -106.74 -73.14 -31.69
N ALA A 268 -107.41 -72.84 -32.81
CA ALA A 268 -106.93 -71.86 -33.80
C ALA A 268 -106.79 -70.45 -33.18
N VAL A 269 -107.77 -70.01 -32.37
CA VAL A 269 -107.71 -68.71 -31.67
C VAL A 269 -106.55 -68.66 -30.69
N VAL A 270 -106.31 -69.73 -29.94
CA VAL A 270 -105.16 -69.80 -29.02
C VAL A 270 -103.83 -69.81 -29.78
N ALA A 271 -103.75 -70.55 -30.89
CA ALA A 271 -102.56 -70.58 -31.73
C ALA A 271 -102.24 -69.21 -32.36
N ASP A 272 -103.26 -68.48 -32.85
CA ASP A 272 -103.10 -67.13 -33.36
C ASP A 272 -102.70 -66.12 -32.26
N GLU A 273 -103.22 -66.26 -31.04
CA GLU A 273 -102.83 -65.43 -29.89
C GLU A 273 -101.39 -65.71 -29.46
N VAL A 274 -100.97 -66.97 -29.41
CA VAL A 274 -99.57 -67.36 -29.11
C VAL A 274 -98.63 -66.88 -30.21
N ARG A 275 -99.03 -66.97 -31.49
CA ARG A 275 -98.27 -66.43 -32.63
C ARG A 275 -98.12 -64.92 -32.50
N SER A 276 -99.21 -64.20 -32.25
CA SER A 276 -99.20 -62.75 -32.01
C SER A 276 -98.29 -62.36 -30.84
N LEU A 277 -98.34 -63.11 -29.73
CA LEU A 277 -97.47 -62.90 -28.58
C LEU A 277 -96.00 -63.14 -28.91
N SER A 278 -95.68 -64.21 -29.66
CA SER A 278 -94.30 -64.50 -30.08
C SER A 278 -93.72 -63.41 -30.99
N LEU A 279 -94.53 -62.83 -31.88
CA LEU A 279 -94.12 -61.69 -32.72
C LEU A 279 -93.88 -60.43 -31.88
N LYS A 280 -94.72 -60.16 -30.87
CA LYS A 280 -94.49 -59.04 -29.93
C LYS A 280 -93.24 -59.25 -29.08
N VAL A 281 -92.95 -60.49 -28.66
CA VAL A 281 -91.71 -60.81 -27.94
C VAL A 281 -90.51 -60.57 -28.84
N SER A 282 -90.53 -61.07 -30.08
CA SER A 282 -89.47 -60.85 -31.08
C SER A 282 -89.19 -59.36 -31.33
N ASP A 283 -90.24 -58.56 -31.56
CA ASP A 283 -90.11 -57.10 -31.73
C ASP A 283 -89.53 -56.41 -30.49
N ALA A 284 -89.96 -56.81 -29.28
CA ALA A 284 -89.40 -56.29 -28.04
C ALA A 284 -87.92 -56.68 -27.85
N THR A 285 -87.53 -57.92 -28.15
CA THR A 285 -86.11 -58.34 -28.14
C THR A 285 -85.27 -57.56 -29.13
N GLN A 286 -85.79 -57.27 -30.33
CA GLN A 286 -85.08 -56.47 -31.33
C GLN A 286 -84.87 -55.03 -30.82
N GLN A 287 -85.91 -54.41 -30.26
CA GLN A 287 -85.78 -53.06 -29.67
C GLN A 287 -84.76 -53.02 -28.53
N ILE A 288 -84.75 -54.03 -27.64
CA ILE A 288 -83.75 -54.12 -26.56
C ILE A 288 -82.35 -54.37 -27.15
N SER A 289 -82.22 -55.20 -28.17
CA SER A 289 -80.95 -55.44 -28.89
C SER A 289 -80.38 -54.15 -29.46
N ASP A 290 -81.21 -53.31 -30.08
CA ASP A 290 -80.82 -52.00 -30.58
C ASP A 290 -80.35 -51.05 -29.45
N PHE A 291 -81.01 -51.07 -28.29
CA PHE A 291 -80.56 -50.34 -27.11
C PHE A 291 -79.20 -50.84 -26.59
N ILE A 292 -79.00 -52.16 -26.53
CA ILE A 292 -77.73 -52.76 -26.11
C ILE A 292 -76.61 -52.46 -27.11
N ASN A 293 -76.91 -52.38 -28.41
CA ASN A 293 -75.94 -51.96 -29.43
C ASN A 293 -75.52 -50.51 -29.24
N LYS A 294 -76.47 -49.59 -29.03
CA LYS A 294 -76.18 -48.18 -28.70
C LYS A 294 -75.38 -48.07 -27.41
N MET A 295 -75.73 -48.85 -26.38
CA MET A 295 -75.00 -48.90 -25.12
C MET A 295 -73.56 -49.40 -25.33
N GLY A 296 -73.36 -50.42 -26.17
CA GLY A 296 -72.03 -50.92 -26.52
C GLY A 296 -71.16 -49.86 -27.21
N THR A 297 -71.73 -49.06 -28.12
CA THR A 297 -71.02 -47.92 -28.71
C THR A 297 -70.64 -46.89 -27.66
N LEU A 298 -71.58 -46.45 -26.81
CA LEU A 298 -71.32 -45.49 -25.74
C LEU A 298 -70.23 -45.98 -24.76
N VAL A 299 -70.25 -47.26 -24.41
CA VAL A 299 -69.24 -47.87 -23.55
C VAL A 299 -67.87 -47.89 -24.23
N SER A 300 -67.81 -48.20 -25.53
CA SER A 300 -66.57 -48.16 -26.31
C SER A 300 -65.98 -46.75 -26.37
N ASP A 301 -66.83 -45.75 -26.67
CA ASP A 301 -66.42 -44.35 -26.73
C ASP A 301 -65.94 -43.86 -25.36
N THR A 302 -66.67 -44.19 -24.28
CA THR A 302 -66.28 -43.86 -22.89
C THR A 302 -64.96 -44.51 -22.49
N ASN A 303 -64.71 -45.74 -22.93
CA ASN A 303 -63.45 -46.43 -22.64
C ASN A 303 -62.26 -45.75 -23.34
N GLN A 304 -62.44 -45.37 -24.62
CA GLN A 304 -61.42 -44.64 -25.38
C GLN A 304 -61.12 -43.27 -24.75
N GLU A 305 -62.15 -42.51 -24.36
CA GLU A 305 -61.97 -41.25 -23.64
C GLU A 305 -61.26 -41.45 -22.29
N SER A 306 -61.57 -42.53 -21.57
CA SER A 306 -60.91 -42.86 -20.31
C SER A 306 -59.42 -43.18 -20.49
N GLU A 307 -59.04 -43.92 -21.53
CA GLU A 307 -57.64 -44.21 -21.85
C GLU A 307 -56.86 -42.92 -22.15
N GLN A 308 -57.44 -42.02 -22.94
CA GLN A 308 -56.85 -40.70 -23.22
C GLN A 308 -56.68 -39.86 -21.96
N LEU A 309 -57.67 -39.86 -21.06
CA LEU A 309 -57.58 -39.16 -19.78
C LEU A 309 -56.47 -39.72 -18.88
N ILE A 310 -56.26 -41.03 -18.87
CA ILE A 310 -55.16 -41.66 -18.12
C ILE A 310 -53.80 -41.21 -18.69
N GLU A 311 -53.63 -41.21 -20.00
CA GLU A 311 -52.39 -40.77 -20.67
C GLU A 311 -52.11 -39.27 -20.39
N HIS A 312 -53.13 -38.42 -20.49
CA HIS A 312 -53.01 -37.00 -20.16
C HIS A 312 -52.71 -36.77 -18.67
N SER A 313 -53.34 -37.54 -17.77
CA SER A 313 -53.06 -37.46 -16.34
C SER A 313 -51.62 -37.87 -16.00
N SER A 314 -51.10 -38.93 -16.63
CA SER A 314 -49.71 -39.37 -16.45
C SER A 314 -48.72 -38.32 -16.99
N SER A 315 -49.01 -37.73 -18.15
CA SER A 315 -48.18 -36.66 -18.72
C SER A 315 -48.16 -35.43 -17.82
N ALA A 316 -49.31 -35.07 -17.23
CA ALA A 316 -49.41 -33.98 -16.27
C ALA A 316 -48.65 -34.27 -14.97
N GLU A 317 -48.71 -35.49 -14.44
CA GLU A 317 -47.94 -35.93 -13.28
C GLU A 317 -46.43 -35.76 -13.51
N GLN A 318 -45.93 -36.21 -14.68
CA GLN A 318 -44.53 -36.06 -15.05
C GLN A 318 -44.12 -34.59 -15.20
N ALA A 319 -44.94 -33.78 -15.88
CA ALA A 319 -44.64 -32.35 -16.07
C ALA A 319 -44.55 -31.61 -14.73
N ILE A 320 -45.51 -31.84 -13.83
CA ILE A 320 -45.52 -31.23 -12.49
C ILE A 320 -44.35 -31.76 -11.65
N GLY A 321 -44.03 -33.06 -11.72
CA GLY A 321 -42.88 -33.64 -11.03
C GLY A 321 -41.55 -33.03 -11.44
N ASN A 322 -41.36 -32.76 -12.74
CA ASN A 322 -40.20 -32.04 -13.25
C ASN A 322 -40.15 -30.59 -12.71
N THR A 323 -41.29 -29.88 -12.71
CA THR A 323 -41.37 -28.54 -12.13
C THR A 323 -41.05 -28.53 -10.64
N ALA A 324 -41.58 -29.49 -9.86
CA ALA A 324 -41.30 -29.63 -8.44
C ALA A 324 -39.80 -29.85 -8.15
N SER A 325 -39.13 -30.64 -9.00
CA SER A 325 -37.68 -30.85 -8.92
C SER A 325 -36.91 -29.55 -9.18
N GLY A 326 -37.31 -28.76 -10.19
CA GLY A 326 -36.70 -27.46 -10.45
C GLY A 326 -36.88 -26.46 -9.31
N PHE A 327 -38.04 -26.46 -8.63
CA PHE A 327 -38.24 -25.64 -7.42
C PHE A 327 -37.36 -26.10 -6.26
N SER A 328 -37.11 -27.40 -6.11
CA SER A 328 -36.19 -27.93 -5.08
C SER A 328 -34.75 -27.46 -5.32
N GLU A 329 -34.29 -27.45 -6.58
CA GLU A 329 -32.98 -26.89 -6.95
C GLU A 329 -32.92 -25.38 -6.64
N LEU A 330 -33.98 -24.62 -6.96
CA LEU A 330 -34.05 -23.20 -6.61
C LEU A 330 -33.94 -22.95 -5.10
N VAL A 331 -34.54 -23.79 -4.25
CA VAL A 331 -34.37 -23.67 -2.79
C VAL A 331 -32.89 -23.77 -2.41
N GLN A 332 -32.17 -24.74 -2.96
CA GLN A 332 -30.74 -24.91 -2.68
C GLN A 332 -29.91 -23.72 -3.18
N ASP A 333 -30.22 -23.18 -4.36
CA ASP A 333 -29.55 -22.01 -4.91
C ASP A 333 -29.77 -20.77 -4.04
N PHE A 334 -31.00 -20.54 -3.57
CA PHE A 334 -31.32 -19.42 -2.67
C PHE A 334 -30.64 -19.56 -1.30
N GLU A 335 -30.56 -20.77 -0.74
CA GLU A 335 -29.82 -21.03 0.51
C GLU A 335 -28.31 -20.77 0.34
N LYS A 336 -27.74 -21.21 -0.79
CA LYS A 336 -26.34 -20.94 -1.11
C LYS A 336 -26.08 -19.44 -1.28
N ASN A 337 -26.98 -18.72 -1.95
CA ASN A 337 -26.88 -17.26 -2.10
C ASN A 337 -26.89 -16.58 -0.72
N GLN A 338 -27.76 -17.03 0.19
CA GLN A 338 -27.81 -16.51 1.56
C GLN A 338 -26.48 -16.67 2.31
N GLN A 339 -25.81 -17.82 2.16
CA GLN A 339 -24.47 -18.02 2.72
C GLN A 339 -23.43 -17.09 2.09
N GLN A 340 -23.45 -16.94 0.77
CA GLN A 340 -22.51 -16.05 0.06
C GLN A 340 -22.67 -14.59 0.48
N LEU A 341 -23.90 -14.13 0.73
CA LEU A 341 -24.16 -12.79 1.23
C LEU A 341 -23.57 -12.59 2.64
N GLN A 342 -23.66 -13.60 3.51
CA GLN A 342 -23.01 -13.54 4.83
C GLN A 342 -21.48 -13.46 4.72
N ASP A 343 -20.89 -14.21 3.80
CA ASP A 343 -19.44 -14.17 3.54
C ASP A 343 -19.01 -12.78 3.03
N ILE A 344 -19.85 -12.12 2.21
CA ILE A 344 -19.62 -10.73 1.77
C ILE A 344 -19.61 -9.77 2.96
N VAL A 345 -20.59 -9.87 3.86
CA VAL A 345 -20.65 -9.01 5.07
C VAL A 345 -19.40 -9.22 5.93
N ALA A 346 -18.96 -10.46 6.13
CA ALA A 346 -17.74 -10.76 6.88
C ALA A 346 -16.49 -10.13 6.23
N ALA A 347 -16.35 -10.24 4.91
CA ALA A 347 -15.25 -9.63 4.18
C ALA A 347 -15.27 -8.09 4.26
N VAL A 348 -16.46 -7.48 4.22
CA VAL A 348 -16.60 -6.03 4.37
C VAL A 348 -16.13 -5.57 5.76
N HIS A 349 -16.48 -6.28 6.83
CA HIS A 349 -15.98 -5.96 8.17
C HIS A 349 -14.44 -6.04 8.28
N GLU A 350 -13.81 -7.00 7.61
CA GLU A 350 -12.34 -7.07 7.55
C GLU A 350 -11.73 -5.89 6.78
N LEU A 351 -12.39 -5.47 5.69
CA LEU A 351 -12.01 -4.28 4.94
C LEU A 351 -12.16 -3.00 5.76
N GLU A 352 -13.24 -2.85 6.55
CA GLU A 352 -13.43 -1.71 7.46
C GLU A 352 -12.28 -1.61 8.48
N GLN A 353 -11.87 -2.74 9.07
CA GLN A 353 -10.74 -2.76 10.00
C GLN A 353 -9.42 -2.38 9.32
N THR A 354 -9.19 -2.89 8.11
CA THR A 354 -8.02 -2.53 7.29
C THR A 354 -8.02 -1.04 6.95
N GLN A 355 -9.20 -0.48 6.71
CA GLN A 355 -9.38 0.91 6.40
C GLN A 355 -9.11 1.83 7.58
N ALA A 356 -9.54 1.45 8.78
CA ALA A 356 -9.20 2.15 10.01
C ALA A 356 -7.67 2.18 10.24
N ASN A 357 -6.98 1.06 10.00
CA ASN A 357 -5.53 0.98 10.11
C ASN A 357 -4.82 1.87 9.05
N THR A 358 -5.38 1.92 7.84
CA THR A 358 -4.88 2.78 6.76
C THR A 358 -5.02 4.25 7.13
N GLN A 359 -6.18 4.66 7.65
CA GLN A 359 -6.41 6.02 8.13
C GLN A 359 -5.40 6.42 9.23
N GLN A 360 -5.15 5.55 10.20
CA GLN A 360 -4.16 5.78 11.24
C GLN A 360 -2.74 5.93 10.66
N SER A 361 -2.38 5.08 9.70
CA SER A 361 -1.08 5.13 9.03
C SER A 361 -0.88 6.44 8.27
N VAL A 362 -1.93 6.93 7.59
CA VAL A 362 -1.89 8.21 6.88
C VAL A 362 -1.69 9.38 7.84
N GLU A 363 -2.36 9.37 9.01
CA GLU A 363 -2.16 10.40 10.03
C GLU A 363 -0.71 10.38 10.56
N GLN A 364 -0.15 9.19 10.81
CA GLN A 364 1.26 9.06 11.21
C GLN A 364 2.22 9.59 10.14
N ILE A 365 1.98 9.30 8.86
CA ILE A 365 2.80 9.83 7.75
C ILE A 365 2.72 11.35 7.71
N LYS A 366 1.54 11.93 7.94
CA LYS A 366 1.35 13.38 8.00
C LYS A 366 2.14 14.00 9.15
N THR A 367 2.04 13.46 10.36
CA THR A 367 2.84 13.93 11.52
C THR A 367 4.34 13.83 11.23
N LEU A 368 4.80 12.71 10.67
CA LEU A 368 6.21 12.55 10.28
C LEU A 368 6.64 13.56 9.21
N GLY A 369 5.77 13.89 8.27
CA GLY A 369 6.04 14.92 7.26
C GLY A 369 6.15 16.33 7.86
N GLU A 370 5.32 16.65 8.85
CA GLU A 370 5.40 17.90 9.61
C GLU A 370 6.69 17.99 10.44
N ASP A 371 7.07 16.91 11.13
CA ASP A 371 8.33 16.82 11.88
C ASP A 371 9.55 16.93 10.95
N ALA A 372 9.53 16.25 9.80
CA ALA A 372 10.58 16.34 8.80
C ALA A 372 10.75 17.76 8.28
N LYS A 373 9.64 18.47 8.04
CA LYS A 373 9.66 19.90 7.65
C LYS A 373 10.34 20.75 8.73
N ALA A 374 9.97 20.58 10.00
CA ALA A 374 10.58 21.33 11.10
C ALA A 374 12.10 21.06 11.21
N GLN A 375 12.53 19.81 11.01
CA GLN A 375 13.95 19.47 11.01
C GLN A 375 14.71 20.09 9.82
N ILE A 376 14.09 20.15 8.64
CA ILE A 376 14.69 20.80 7.46
C ILE A 376 14.83 22.31 7.70
N ASP A 377 13.82 22.96 8.27
CA ASP A 377 13.87 24.40 8.60
C ASP A 377 15.02 24.69 9.60
N GLN A 378 15.17 23.85 10.63
CA GLN A 378 16.27 23.96 11.59
C GLN A 378 17.65 23.71 10.94
N ALA A 379 17.75 22.71 10.07
CA ALA A 379 18.99 22.40 9.35
C ALA A 379 19.36 23.55 8.39
N ALA A 380 18.39 24.20 7.76
CA ALA A 380 18.59 25.38 6.92
C ALA A 380 19.18 26.55 7.70
N GLU A 381 18.66 26.82 8.90
CA GLU A 381 19.21 27.85 9.79
C GLU A 381 20.66 27.54 10.20
N GLN A 382 20.94 26.29 10.57
CA GLN A 382 22.30 25.85 10.94
C GLN A 382 23.28 25.96 9.76
N CYS A 383 22.85 25.60 8.55
CA CYS A 383 23.64 25.71 7.34
C CYS A 383 23.96 27.16 7.01
N ALA A 384 22.98 28.07 7.11
CA ALA A 384 23.18 29.51 6.90
C ALA A 384 24.19 30.09 7.92
N ARG A 385 24.11 29.66 9.18
CA ARG A 385 25.08 30.04 10.21
C ARG A 385 26.48 29.51 9.89
N SER A 386 26.60 28.24 9.50
CA SER A 386 27.87 27.62 9.12
C SER A 386 28.51 28.33 7.92
N GLU A 387 27.70 28.65 6.90
CA GLU A 387 28.13 29.42 5.72
C GLU A 387 28.68 30.80 6.09
N HIS A 388 28.01 31.51 7.02
CA HIS A 388 28.49 32.80 7.53
C HIS A 388 29.84 32.68 8.26
N LEU A 389 29.97 31.70 9.17
CA LEU A 389 31.21 31.45 9.91
C LEU A 389 32.37 31.14 8.94
N THR A 390 32.15 30.25 7.99
CA THR A 390 33.15 29.85 7.01
C THR A 390 33.60 31.02 6.12
N ARG A 391 32.67 31.86 5.65
CA ARG A 391 33.02 33.08 4.91
C ARG A 391 33.83 34.06 5.74
N THR A 392 33.50 34.19 7.02
CA THR A 392 34.24 35.06 7.94
C THR A 392 35.68 34.54 8.13
N THR A 393 35.85 33.25 8.39
CA THR A 393 37.17 32.62 8.48
C THR A 393 37.97 32.79 7.18
N GLN A 394 37.34 32.60 6.03
CA GLN A 394 38.00 32.80 4.73
C GLN A 394 38.48 34.25 4.55
N SER A 395 37.64 35.23 4.88
CA SER A 395 37.95 36.66 4.81
C SER A 395 39.10 37.05 5.76
N GLU A 396 39.09 36.55 7.01
CA GLU A 396 40.14 36.84 7.99
C GLU A 396 41.50 36.24 7.61
N LEU A 397 41.49 35.12 6.87
CA LEU A 397 42.67 34.41 6.42
C LEU A 397 43.18 34.88 5.05
N GLU A 398 42.34 35.51 4.22
CA GLU A 398 42.69 35.95 2.87
C GLU A 398 43.96 36.82 2.84
N ARG A 399 44.15 37.65 3.87
CA ARG A 399 45.32 38.53 4.01
C ARG A 399 46.65 37.79 4.26
N PHE A 400 46.62 36.55 4.75
CA PHE A 400 47.82 35.77 5.06
C PHE A 400 48.21 34.78 3.95
N VAL A 401 47.32 34.60 2.98
CA VAL A 401 47.47 33.64 1.87
C VAL A 401 47.90 34.33 0.57
N LYS A 402 47.65 35.65 0.44
CA LYS A 402 48.23 36.51 -0.60
C LYS A 402 49.71 36.80 -0.33
#